data_AF-A0A4Q9L7Z9-F1
#
_entry.id   AF-A0A4Q9L7Z9-F1
#
_cell.length_a   1.000
_cell.length_b   1.000
_cell.length_c   1.000
_cell.angle_alpha   90.00
_cell.angle_beta   90.00
_cell.angle_gamma   90.00
#
_symmetry.space_group_name_H-M   'P 1'
#
loop_
_entity.id
_entity.type
_entity.pdbx_description
1 polymer ?
#
loop_
_entity_poly.entity_id
_entity_poly.type
_entity_poly.pdbx_seq_one_letter_code
_entity_poly.pdbx_strand_id
1 'polypeptide(L)'
;MTTIEEEIDRRSIDNGLKRGTRCKADNEKFEEFLDNEGKAYSEHLKSILPDGINIDNEYSVYENLRDGIILAYALDEIKPGCINFNKLTIPVNFEDKNGIFEATGNIARVLMTAKKIGIITVNIGAEDILNMHKGLVLGLLWQIVRMSLTKTANISKRPELVKLLEQNESLKDIASQQPEDLLIRWVNYHLEKSKNADIIKNLNLYTFNEGKNENKSIKNLAQVFNTCFTGRKIDLQSNNLYISKNLQENYFKCKNFSTDIKDSKIYLILMKQIAPDLVSDEDFMCAWSESDDLKRAEKALIIAEKLECRKFVSARDIIAGDSRLNFLFVATLFNKHIGISNTVENKKDDLSEEIERYKSEMNKLHSKINELATNNDTTEIELKYKEMEENYKNELENRKVQYNKSIEDLLSSLKEFTNQVNNHVKSSVGISYDKDEEDSKKKLWEIINDLLNEILKLKNEKETLNNSLDSKKAVDKLIDKKILEYLEIQKKMQKNEIKKKKKLMCSIFPC
;
A
#
# COMPACT_ATOMS: atom_id res chain seq x y z
N MET A 1 6.29 -21.73 30.47
CA MET A 1 5.74 -20.99 29.31
C MET A 1 6.90 -20.42 28.52
N THR A 2 7.61 -21.30 27.82
CA THR A 2 8.56 -20.96 26.76
C THR A 2 7.74 -20.68 25.51
N THR A 3 7.80 -19.45 25.01
CA THR A 3 6.92 -18.93 23.96
C THR A 3 7.29 -19.51 22.59
N ILE A 4 6.25 -19.64 21.76
CA ILE A 4 6.26 -20.10 20.36
C ILE A 4 7.31 -19.37 19.49
N GLU A 5 7.75 -18.19 19.92
CA GLU A 5 8.84 -17.39 19.34
C GLU A 5 10.17 -18.14 19.26
N GLU A 6 10.52 -18.97 20.25
CA GLU A 6 11.74 -19.78 20.16
C GLU A 6 11.60 -20.97 19.19
N GLU A 7 10.38 -21.41 18.89
CA GLU A 7 10.14 -22.64 18.13
C GLU A 7 10.21 -22.42 16.62
N ILE A 8 9.83 -21.23 16.13
CA ILE A 8 9.90 -20.87 14.71
C ILE A 8 11.35 -20.55 14.31
N ASP A 9 12.09 -19.88 15.19
CA ASP A 9 13.51 -19.56 14.97
C ASP A 9 14.39 -20.80 15.12
N ARG A 10 14.09 -21.68 16.08
CA ARG A 10 14.74 -23.00 16.18
C ARG A 10 14.44 -23.88 14.98
N ARG A 11 13.21 -23.91 14.43
CA ARG A 11 12.92 -24.65 13.17
C ARG A 11 13.64 -24.06 11.96
N SER A 12 13.89 -22.75 11.94
CA SER A 12 14.67 -22.09 10.89
C SER A 12 16.15 -22.48 10.92
N ILE A 13 16.69 -22.74 12.11
CA ILE A 13 18.04 -23.29 12.32
C ILE A 13 18.04 -24.82 12.07
N ASP A 14 17.07 -25.58 12.61
CA ASP A 14 17.02 -27.05 12.55
C ASP A 14 16.74 -27.60 11.14
N ASN A 15 15.92 -26.91 10.33
CA ASN A 15 15.68 -27.34 8.95
C ASN A 15 16.93 -27.15 8.06
N GLY A 16 17.79 -26.18 8.39
CA GLY A 16 19.07 -25.95 7.71
C GLY A 16 20.24 -26.81 8.25
N LEU A 17 20.13 -27.36 9.47
CA LEU A 17 21.25 -28.00 10.18
C LEU A 17 20.98 -29.43 10.69
N LYS A 18 20.13 -30.22 10.01
CA LYS A 18 20.15 -31.69 10.22
C LYS A 18 21.50 -32.28 9.75
N ARG A 19 22.49 -32.23 10.65
CA ARG A 19 23.77 -32.96 10.59
C ARG A 19 23.50 -34.41 10.96
N GLY A 20 23.75 -35.30 10.01
CA GLY A 20 23.67 -36.75 10.18
C GLY A 20 23.81 -37.43 8.84
N THR A 21 25.06 -37.62 8.39
CA THR A 21 25.46 -38.52 7.29
C THR A 21 24.69 -38.31 5.97
N ARG A 22 24.88 -37.15 5.31
CA ARG A 22 24.34 -36.91 3.95
C ARG A 22 25.23 -37.53 2.87
N CYS A 23 24.59 -38.11 1.85
CA CYS A 23 25.26 -38.65 0.68
C CYS A 23 25.85 -37.50 -0.16
N LYS A 24 26.86 -37.73 -1.02
CA LYS A 24 27.46 -36.67 -1.87
C LYS A 24 26.42 -35.89 -2.69
N ALA A 25 25.43 -36.59 -3.26
CA ALA A 25 24.34 -35.98 -4.03
C ALA A 25 23.42 -35.08 -3.18
N ASP A 26 23.28 -35.34 -1.88
CA ASP A 26 22.48 -34.51 -0.97
C ASP A 26 23.25 -33.23 -0.58
N ASN A 27 24.58 -33.29 -0.56
CA ASN A 27 25.43 -32.12 -0.33
C ASN A 27 25.44 -31.19 -1.54
N GLU A 28 25.53 -31.71 -2.76
CA GLU A 28 25.49 -30.89 -3.99
C GLU A 28 24.16 -30.13 -4.12
N LYS A 29 23.03 -30.81 -3.90
CA LYS A 29 21.70 -30.15 -3.90
C LYS A 29 21.57 -29.10 -2.81
N PHE A 30 22.21 -29.31 -1.66
CA PHE A 30 22.17 -28.34 -0.57
C PHE A 30 23.03 -27.10 -0.89
N GLU A 31 24.21 -27.29 -1.48
CA GLU A 31 25.04 -26.18 -1.95
C GLU A 31 24.34 -25.36 -3.05
N GLU A 32 23.72 -26.02 -4.02
CA GLU A 32 22.93 -25.36 -5.07
C GLU A 32 21.78 -24.53 -4.48
N PHE A 33 21.10 -25.07 -3.46
CA PHE A 33 20.06 -24.35 -2.73
C PHE A 33 20.59 -23.08 -2.06
N LEU A 34 21.72 -23.17 -1.35
CA LEU A 34 22.36 -22.01 -0.71
C LEU A 34 22.75 -20.95 -1.73
N ASP A 35 23.28 -21.35 -2.88
CA ASP A 35 23.69 -20.42 -3.93
C ASP A 35 22.50 -19.74 -4.59
N ASN A 36 21.41 -20.46 -4.85
CA ASN A 36 20.17 -19.90 -5.42
C ASN A 36 19.52 -18.87 -4.47
N GLU A 37 19.41 -19.20 -3.18
CA GLU A 37 18.84 -18.29 -2.19
C GLU A 37 19.75 -17.07 -1.95
N GLY A 38 21.07 -17.30 -1.89
CA GLY A 38 22.05 -16.22 -1.80
C GLY A 38 21.99 -15.26 -2.98
N LYS A 39 21.78 -15.78 -4.20
CA LYS A 39 21.57 -14.96 -5.40
C LYS A 39 20.33 -14.09 -5.28
N ALA A 40 19.20 -14.64 -4.83
CA ALA A 40 17.97 -13.88 -4.62
C ALA A 40 18.16 -12.72 -3.63
N TYR A 41 18.93 -12.93 -2.55
CA TYR A 41 19.26 -11.86 -1.60
C TYR A 41 20.21 -10.81 -2.19
N SER A 42 21.18 -11.24 -3.00
CA SER A 42 22.13 -10.34 -3.65
C SER A 42 21.44 -9.33 -4.58
N GLU A 43 20.35 -9.72 -5.25
CA GLU A 43 19.57 -8.83 -6.12
C GLU A 43 18.90 -7.70 -5.34
N HIS A 44 18.39 -7.99 -4.14
CA HIS A 44 17.87 -6.96 -3.24
C HIS A 44 18.98 -6.06 -2.73
N LEU A 45 20.11 -6.63 -2.28
CA LEU A 45 21.25 -5.85 -1.82
C LEU A 45 21.73 -4.87 -2.89
N LYS A 46 21.88 -5.29 -4.15
CA LYS A 46 22.23 -4.40 -5.26
C LYS A 46 21.29 -3.20 -5.38
N SER A 47 20.00 -3.39 -5.12
CA SER A 47 19.01 -2.31 -5.23
C SER A 47 19.05 -1.28 -4.09
N ILE A 48 19.74 -1.59 -2.98
CA ILE A 48 19.83 -0.72 -1.81
C ILE A 48 21.24 -0.15 -1.58
N LEU A 49 22.25 -0.64 -2.32
CA LEU A 49 23.63 -0.17 -2.22
C LEU A 49 23.79 1.21 -2.90
N PRO A 50 24.68 2.08 -2.39
CA PRO A 50 24.96 3.38 -3.00
C PRO A 50 25.76 3.23 -4.30
N ASP A 51 25.69 4.26 -5.15
CA ASP A 51 26.46 4.34 -6.39
C ASP A 51 27.96 4.16 -6.12
N GLY A 52 28.59 3.23 -6.85
CA GLY A 52 30.02 2.90 -6.72
C GLY A 52 30.32 1.70 -5.82
N ILE A 53 29.35 1.19 -5.06
CA ILE A 53 29.45 -0.11 -4.37
C ILE A 53 28.59 -1.12 -5.13
N ASN A 54 29.22 -2.12 -5.72
CA ASN A 54 28.50 -3.13 -6.49
C ASN A 54 28.87 -4.53 -6.01
N ILE A 55 27.89 -5.44 -6.10
CA ILE A 55 28.12 -6.88 -5.94
C ILE A 55 28.48 -7.39 -7.32
N ASP A 56 29.71 -7.85 -7.47
CA ASP A 56 30.20 -8.41 -8.72
C ASP A 56 29.47 -9.72 -9.03
N ASN A 57 28.93 -9.81 -10.25
CA ASN A 57 28.18 -10.98 -10.74
C ASN A 57 29.09 -12.16 -11.08
N GLU A 58 30.39 -11.92 -11.29
CA GLU A 58 31.39 -12.96 -11.57
C GLU A 58 31.65 -13.83 -10.33
N TYR A 59 31.50 -13.25 -9.14
CA TYR A 59 31.74 -13.92 -7.87
C TYR A 59 30.43 -14.31 -7.17
N SER A 60 30.53 -15.32 -6.29
CA SER A 60 29.40 -15.65 -5.42
C SER A 60 29.06 -14.47 -4.51
N VAL A 61 27.79 -14.39 -4.07
CA VAL A 61 27.40 -13.38 -3.06
C VAL A 61 28.26 -13.49 -1.81
N TYR A 62 28.66 -14.70 -1.42
CA TYR A 62 29.45 -14.95 -0.21
C TYR A 62 30.85 -14.35 -0.29
N GLU A 63 31.45 -14.37 -1.48
CA GLU A 63 32.77 -13.80 -1.73
C GLU A 63 32.76 -12.28 -1.66
N ASN A 64 31.72 -11.66 -2.24
CA ASN A 64 31.51 -10.21 -2.17
C ASN A 64 31.32 -9.69 -0.74
N LEU A 65 30.95 -10.53 0.23
CA LEU A 65 30.69 -10.11 1.61
C LEU A 65 31.92 -10.21 2.53
N ARG A 66 33.04 -10.76 2.03
CA ARG A 66 34.22 -11.09 2.85
C ARG A 66 34.93 -9.88 3.44
N ASP A 67 34.78 -8.69 2.85
CA ASP A 67 35.38 -7.45 3.36
C ASP A 67 34.51 -6.73 4.42
N GLY A 68 33.26 -7.19 4.59
CA GLY A 68 32.25 -6.58 5.46
C GLY A 68 31.67 -5.25 4.97
N ILE A 69 32.10 -4.72 3.83
CA ILE A 69 31.71 -3.38 3.36
C ILE A 69 30.26 -3.39 2.87
N ILE A 70 29.87 -4.36 2.04
CA ILE A 70 28.49 -4.50 1.57
C ILE A 70 27.52 -4.70 2.74
N LEU A 71 27.90 -5.53 3.73
CA LEU A 71 27.09 -5.71 4.94
C LEU A 71 26.95 -4.40 5.72
N ALA A 72 28.03 -3.61 5.84
CA ALA A 72 28.01 -2.32 6.51
C ALA A 72 27.01 -1.34 5.85
N TYR A 73 27.04 -1.21 4.52
CA TYR A 73 26.07 -0.38 3.80
C TYR A 73 24.64 -0.90 3.94
N ALA A 74 24.42 -2.21 3.87
CA ALA A 74 23.10 -2.79 4.07
C ALA A 74 22.52 -2.49 5.47
N LEU A 75 23.34 -2.57 6.52
CA LEU A 75 22.90 -2.20 7.88
C LEU A 75 22.57 -0.71 7.99
N ASP A 76 23.38 0.16 7.38
CA ASP A 76 23.16 1.60 7.41
C ASP A 76 21.91 2.00 6.60
N GLU A 77 21.57 1.28 5.54
CA GLU A 77 20.31 1.49 4.82
C GLU A 77 19.07 1.16 5.67
N ILE A 78 19.16 0.10 6.48
CA ILE A 78 18.09 -0.29 7.39
C ILE A 78 17.91 0.75 8.49
N LYS A 79 19.03 1.20 9.07
CA LYS A 79 19.06 2.22 10.12
C LYS A 79 20.16 3.25 9.81
N PRO A 80 19.79 4.39 9.18
CA PRO A 80 20.74 5.42 8.80
C PRO A 80 21.61 5.88 9.96
N GLY A 81 22.92 5.93 9.74
CA GLY A 81 23.92 6.35 10.74
C GLY A 81 24.26 5.31 11.80
N CYS A 82 23.87 4.04 11.64
CA CYS A 82 24.23 2.98 12.58
C CYS A 82 25.67 2.49 12.39
N ILE A 83 26.27 2.72 11.21
CA ILE A 83 27.67 2.42 10.91
C ILE A 83 28.49 3.71 10.83
N ASN A 84 29.66 3.70 11.46
CA ASN A 84 30.65 4.76 11.28
C ASN A 84 31.66 4.32 10.21
N PHE A 85 31.43 4.74 8.97
CA PHE A 85 32.28 4.39 7.82
C PHE A 85 33.72 4.90 7.94
N ASN A 86 33.99 5.97 8.70
CA ASN A 86 35.36 6.46 8.95
C ASN A 86 36.22 5.49 9.76
N LYS A 87 35.60 4.48 10.39
CA LYS A 87 36.29 3.42 11.13
C LYS A 87 36.46 2.13 10.32
N LEU A 88 35.97 2.10 9.08
CA LEU A 88 36.12 0.97 8.17
C LEU A 88 37.30 1.23 7.24
N THR A 89 38.01 0.16 6.89
CA THR A 89 39.01 0.21 5.82
C THR A 89 38.29 -0.05 4.50
N ILE A 90 38.31 0.92 3.59
CA ILE A 90 37.66 0.86 2.27
C ILE A 90 38.61 1.52 1.24
N PRO A 91 39.07 0.82 0.18
CA PRO A 91 38.86 -0.60 -0.10
C PRO A 91 39.75 -1.51 0.76
N VAL A 92 39.39 -2.79 0.88
CA VAL A 92 40.26 -3.83 1.45
C VAL A 92 41.06 -4.50 0.34
N ASN A 93 42.38 -4.64 0.50
CA ASN A 93 43.22 -5.36 -0.45
C ASN A 93 43.59 -6.76 0.07
N PHE A 94 42.95 -7.80 -0.48
CA PHE A 94 43.21 -9.20 -0.09
C PHE A 94 44.54 -9.76 -0.63
N GLU A 95 45.24 -9.07 -1.53
CA GLU A 95 46.59 -9.46 -1.95
C GLU A 95 47.64 -9.16 -0.87
N ASP A 96 47.37 -8.20 0.03
CA ASP A 96 48.17 -7.94 1.22
C ASP A 96 47.72 -8.86 2.38
N LYS A 97 48.69 -9.40 3.12
CA LYS A 97 48.44 -10.14 4.37
C LYS A 97 47.65 -9.30 5.38
N ASN A 98 47.80 -7.97 5.34
CA ASN A 98 47.04 -7.06 6.19
C ASN A 98 45.54 -7.01 5.83
N GLY A 99 45.17 -7.28 4.58
CA GLY A 99 43.77 -7.20 4.12
C GLY A 99 42.84 -8.13 4.88
N ILE A 100 43.31 -9.32 5.27
CA ILE A 100 42.54 -10.25 6.10
C ILE A 100 42.24 -9.64 7.48
N PHE A 101 43.23 -8.98 8.11
CA PHE A 101 43.04 -8.32 9.40
C PHE A 101 42.11 -7.11 9.29
N GLU A 102 42.21 -6.34 8.21
CA GLU A 102 41.33 -5.20 7.92
C GLU A 102 39.88 -5.65 7.72
N ALA A 103 39.66 -6.67 6.88
CA ALA A 103 38.36 -7.30 6.69
C ALA A 103 37.79 -7.86 8.00
N THR A 104 38.62 -8.56 8.79
CA THR A 104 38.22 -9.06 10.13
C THR A 104 37.72 -7.91 11.00
N GLY A 105 38.46 -6.79 11.03
CA GLY A 105 38.09 -5.60 11.78
C GLY A 105 36.81 -4.94 11.29
N ASN A 106 36.60 -4.87 9.97
CA ASN A 106 35.36 -4.40 9.37
C ASN A 106 34.17 -5.28 9.77
N ILE A 107 34.28 -6.60 9.57
CA ILE A 107 33.21 -7.56 9.88
C ILE A 107 32.87 -7.55 11.37
N ALA A 108 33.86 -7.48 12.26
CA ALA A 108 33.61 -7.41 13.70
C ALA A 108 32.75 -6.19 14.08
N ARG A 109 32.98 -5.03 13.42
CA ARG A 109 32.16 -3.84 13.62
C ARG A 109 30.74 -4.03 13.07
N VAL A 110 30.60 -4.63 11.89
CA VAL A 110 29.31 -4.99 11.29
C VAL A 110 28.50 -5.88 12.24
N LEU A 111 29.08 -6.97 12.73
CA LEU A 111 28.38 -7.90 13.64
C LEU A 111 27.98 -7.25 14.97
N MET A 112 28.83 -6.36 15.50
CA MET A 112 28.51 -5.57 16.69
C MET A 112 27.34 -4.61 16.44
N THR A 113 27.32 -3.93 15.29
CA THR A 113 26.21 -3.05 14.92
C THR A 113 24.93 -3.83 14.65
N ALA A 114 25.01 -4.94 13.92
CA ALA A 114 23.90 -5.86 13.67
C ALA A 114 23.22 -6.27 14.98
N LYS A 115 24.02 -6.66 15.99
CA LYS A 115 23.51 -6.97 17.33
C LYS A 115 22.78 -5.80 17.99
N LYS A 116 23.30 -4.57 17.89
CA LYS A 116 22.69 -3.37 18.47
C LYS A 116 21.35 -2.99 17.84
N ILE A 117 21.15 -3.34 16.57
CA ILE A 117 19.89 -3.06 15.86
C ILE A 117 18.89 -4.23 15.95
N GLY A 118 19.23 -5.32 16.63
CA GLY A 118 18.32 -6.44 16.91
C GLY A 118 18.53 -7.70 16.06
N ILE A 119 19.59 -7.77 15.25
CA ILE A 119 19.94 -8.99 14.52
C ILE A 119 20.64 -9.98 15.46
N ILE A 120 20.27 -11.25 15.37
CA ILE A 120 20.84 -12.32 16.19
C ILE A 120 22.17 -12.77 15.59
N THR A 121 23.27 -12.49 16.28
CA THR A 121 24.66 -12.78 15.83
C THR A 121 25.42 -13.74 16.75
N VAL A 122 24.76 -14.44 17.68
CA VAL A 122 25.42 -15.27 18.71
C VAL A 122 26.24 -16.42 18.11
N ASN A 123 25.83 -16.94 16.95
CA ASN A 123 26.43 -18.12 16.31
C ASN A 123 27.24 -17.81 15.04
N ILE A 124 27.64 -16.55 14.83
CA ILE A 124 28.43 -16.14 13.66
C ILE A 124 29.53 -15.16 14.06
N GLY A 125 30.77 -15.45 13.64
CA GLY A 125 31.94 -14.61 13.83
C GLY A 125 32.50 -14.05 12.53
N ALA A 126 33.54 -13.23 12.63
CA ALA A 126 34.23 -12.67 11.47
C ALA A 126 34.86 -13.76 10.59
N GLU A 127 35.40 -14.81 11.21
CA GLU A 127 36.02 -15.95 10.53
C GLU A 127 35.02 -16.70 9.63
N ASP A 128 33.77 -16.84 10.07
CA ASP A 128 32.73 -17.54 9.30
C ASP A 128 32.39 -16.79 8.00
N ILE A 129 32.41 -15.45 8.05
CA ILE A 129 32.17 -14.60 6.88
C ILE A 129 33.40 -14.59 5.97
N LEU A 130 34.61 -14.45 6.53
CA LEU A 130 35.87 -14.50 5.78
C LEU A 130 36.08 -15.80 5.01
N ASN A 131 35.70 -16.92 5.62
CA ASN A 131 35.80 -18.25 5.02
C ASN A 131 34.55 -18.67 4.25
N MET A 132 33.59 -17.74 4.04
CA MET A 132 32.36 -17.99 3.28
C MET A 132 31.58 -19.21 3.76
N HIS A 133 31.38 -19.36 5.08
CA HIS A 133 30.55 -20.41 5.63
C HIS A 133 29.08 -20.18 5.25
N LYS A 134 28.71 -20.62 4.03
CA LYS A 134 27.51 -20.21 3.30
C LYS A 134 26.24 -20.29 4.14
N GLY A 135 26.03 -21.38 4.89
CA GLY A 135 24.83 -21.53 5.74
C GLY A 135 24.71 -20.47 6.84
N LEU A 136 25.83 -20.03 7.44
CA LEU A 136 25.83 -19.00 8.48
C LEU A 136 25.68 -17.61 7.85
N VAL A 137 26.42 -17.34 6.77
CA VAL A 137 26.35 -16.08 6.04
C VAL A 137 24.95 -15.86 5.45
N LEU A 138 24.32 -16.91 4.89
CA LEU A 138 22.96 -16.86 4.37
C LEU A 138 21.93 -16.59 5.48
N GLY A 139 22.11 -17.20 6.66
CA GLY A 139 21.28 -16.90 7.82
C GLY A 139 21.38 -15.45 8.31
N LEU A 140 22.58 -14.85 8.24
CA LEU A 140 22.76 -13.43 8.50
C LEU A 140 22.10 -12.56 7.41
N LEU A 141 22.31 -12.90 6.13
CA LEU A 141 21.71 -12.19 4.99
C LEU A 141 20.18 -12.20 5.06
N TRP A 142 19.58 -13.34 5.36
CA TRP A 142 18.13 -13.46 5.56
C TRP A 142 17.62 -12.43 6.57
N GLN A 143 18.26 -12.33 7.75
CA GLN A 143 17.84 -11.38 8.79
C GLN A 143 17.97 -9.92 8.32
N ILE A 144 19.07 -9.59 7.62
CA ILE A 144 19.30 -8.24 7.06
C ILE A 144 18.23 -7.89 6.01
N VAL A 145 18.02 -8.76 5.03
CA VAL A 145 17.05 -8.55 3.95
C VAL A 145 15.62 -8.48 4.49
N ARG A 146 15.26 -9.39 5.39
CA ARG A 146 13.96 -9.35 6.10
C ARG A 146 13.76 -8.00 6.77
N MET A 147 14.71 -7.55 7.59
CA MET A 147 14.57 -6.29 8.30
C MET A 147 14.53 -5.07 7.36
N SER A 148 15.29 -5.09 6.26
CA SER A 148 15.26 -4.06 5.21
C SER A 148 13.88 -3.96 4.56
N LEU A 149 13.26 -5.09 4.21
CA LEU A 149 11.93 -5.11 3.60
C LEU A 149 10.80 -4.80 4.59
N THR A 150 10.96 -5.08 5.88
CA THR A 150 9.88 -4.87 6.85
C THR A 150 10.00 -3.63 7.73
N LYS A 151 11.04 -2.80 7.54
CA LYS A 151 11.24 -1.58 8.35
C LYS A 151 10.10 -0.57 8.27
N THR A 152 9.30 -0.61 7.20
CA THR A 152 8.10 0.22 6.98
C THR A 152 6.81 -0.47 7.41
N ALA A 153 6.84 -1.77 7.71
CA ALA A 153 5.67 -2.55 8.12
C ALA A 153 5.35 -2.32 9.60
N ASN A 154 4.95 -1.10 9.95
CA ASN A 154 4.47 -0.73 11.28
C ASN A 154 3.62 0.55 11.20
N ILE A 155 2.73 0.73 12.18
CA ILE A 155 1.79 1.87 12.22
C ILE A 155 2.53 3.22 12.27
N SER A 156 3.71 3.28 12.90
CA SER A 156 4.49 4.52 13.03
C SER A 156 4.99 5.05 11.68
N LYS A 157 5.31 4.16 10.74
CA LYS A 157 5.71 4.53 9.37
C LYS A 157 4.53 4.55 8.40
N ARG A 158 3.48 3.76 8.67
CA ARG A 158 2.31 3.59 7.81
C ARG A 158 1.02 3.65 8.63
N PRO A 159 0.50 4.86 8.94
CA PRO A 159 -0.71 5.03 9.73
C PRO A 159 -1.97 4.38 9.12
N GLU A 160 -1.99 4.17 7.80
CA GLU A 160 -3.08 3.51 7.08
C GLU A 160 -3.34 2.07 7.57
N LEU A 161 -2.35 1.43 8.20
CA LEU A 161 -2.46 0.09 8.77
C LEU A 161 -3.44 -0.02 9.93
N VAL A 162 -3.91 1.11 10.49
CA VAL A 162 -5.00 1.14 11.47
C VAL A 162 -6.28 0.47 10.92
N LYS A 163 -6.48 0.45 9.59
CA LYS A 163 -7.61 -0.26 8.96
C LYS A 163 -7.54 -1.78 9.06
N LEU A 164 -6.40 -2.32 9.47
CA LEU A 164 -6.22 -3.75 9.72
C LEU A 164 -6.72 -4.17 11.11
N LEU A 165 -7.17 -3.23 11.97
CA LEU A 165 -7.73 -3.53 13.28
C LEU A 165 -9.00 -4.39 13.17
N GLU A 166 -9.02 -5.46 13.97
CA GLU A 166 -10.22 -6.25 14.20
C GLU A 166 -11.09 -5.59 15.29
N GLN A 167 -12.38 -5.96 15.36
CA GLN A 167 -13.42 -5.24 16.12
C GLN A 167 -13.15 -5.12 17.65
N ASN A 168 -12.22 -5.91 18.20
CA ASN A 168 -11.90 -5.93 19.64
C ASN A 168 -10.41 -5.69 19.92
N GLU A 169 -9.64 -5.19 18.95
CA GLU A 169 -8.21 -4.94 19.12
C GLU A 169 -7.89 -3.45 19.29
N SER A 170 -6.85 -3.17 20.06
CA SER A 170 -6.32 -1.83 20.25
C SER A 170 -5.15 -1.54 19.31
N LEU A 171 -4.81 -0.25 19.15
CA LEU A 171 -3.61 0.16 18.41
C LEU A 171 -2.32 -0.45 18.97
N LYS A 172 -2.27 -0.72 20.28
CA LYS A 172 -1.12 -1.34 20.94
C LYS A 172 -0.91 -2.78 20.46
N ASP A 173 -2.00 -3.50 20.22
CA ASP A 173 -1.95 -4.90 19.81
C ASP A 173 -1.30 -5.02 18.44
N ILE A 174 -1.74 -4.23 17.45
CA ILE A 174 -1.09 -4.19 16.12
C ILE A 174 0.34 -3.66 16.19
N ALA A 175 0.61 -2.60 16.97
CA ALA A 175 1.96 -2.04 17.09
C ALA A 175 2.97 -3.04 17.70
N SER A 176 2.50 -4.03 18.44
CA SER A 176 3.32 -5.10 19.02
C SER A 176 3.50 -6.33 18.11
N GLN A 177 2.78 -6.41 16.98
CA GLN A 177 2.87 -7.55 16.09
C GLN A 177 4.23 -7.63 15.38
N GLN A 178 4.70 -8.85 15.18
CA GLN A 178 5.84 -9.08 14.30
C GLN A 178 5.46 -8.79 12.85
N PRO A 179 6.42 -8.40 12.00
CA PRO A 179 6.14 -8.09 10.60
C PRO A 179 5.45 -9.22 9.83
N GLU A 180 5.77 -10.47 10.13
CA GLU A 180 5.14 -11.67 9.54
C GLU A 180 3.63 -11.69 9.77
N ASP A 181 3.21 -11.53 11.03
CA ASP A 181 1.81 -11.56 11.42
C ASP A 181 1.05 -10.37 10.82
N LEU A 182 1.69 -9.20 10.80
CA LEU A 182 1.14 -8.00 10.20
C LEU A 182 0.92 -8.16 8.69
N LEU A 183 1.88 -8.77 7.98
CA LEU A 183 1.74 -9.05 6.54
C LEU A 183 0.66 -10.11 6.28
N ILE A 184 0.55 -11.15 7.10
CA ILE A 184 -0.54 -12.14 6.99
C ILE A 184 -1.89 -11.44 7.18
N ARG A 185 -2.01 -10.56 8.17
CA ARG A 185 -3.21 -9.76 8.42
C ARG A 185 -3.53 -8.83 7.25
N TRP A 186 -2.52 -8.18 6.68
CA TRP A 186 -2.67 -7.36 5.48
C TRP A 186 -3.16 -8.16 4.26
N VAL A 187 -2.61 -9.35 4.01
CA VAL A 187 -3.09 -10.24 2.95
C VAL A 187 -4.55 -10.60 3.18
N ASN A 188 -4.89 -11.02 4.40
CA ASN A 188 -6.26 -11.41 4.75
C ASN A 188 -7.26 -10.25 4.63
N TYR A 189 -6.86 -9.02 4.92
CA TYR A 189 -7.69 -7.82 4.71
C TYR A 189 -8.12 -7.69 3.24
N HIS A 190 -7.18 -7.89 2.31
CA HIS A 190 -7.47 -7.83 0.87
C HIS A 190 -8.27 -9.04 0.39
N LEU A 191 -7.98 -10.23 0.91
CA LEU A 191 -8.78 -11.42 0.61
C LEU A 191 -10.24 -11.24 1.07
N GLU A 192 -10.49 -10.69 2.25
CA GLU A 192 -11.85 -10.44 2.74
C GLU A 192 -12.58 -9.40 1.89
N LYS A 193 -11.90 -8.34 1.48
CA LYS A 193 -12.45 -7.35 0.54
C LYS A 193 -12.81 -7.96 -0.81
N SER A 194 -11.99 -8.89 -1.32
CA SER A 194 -12.23 -9.54 -2.60
C SER A 194 -13.55 -10.32 -2.62
N LYS A 195 -14.01 -10.87 -1.49
CA LYS A 195 -15.30 -11.58 -1.38
C LYS A 195 -16.48 -10.69 -1.76
N ASN A 196 -16.37 -9.39 -1.47
CA ASN A 196 -17.39 -8.40 -1.75
C ASN A 196 -17.22 -7.77 -3.14
N ALA A 197 -16.12 -8.06 -3.85
CA ALA A 197 -15.85 -7.55 -5.19
C ALA A 197 -16.52 -8.40 -6.27
N ASP A 198 -16.97 -7.76 -7.35
CA ASP A 198 -17.67 -8.43 -8.45
C ASP A 198 -16.81 -9.50 -9.17
N ILE A 199 -15.48 -9.42 -9.03
CA ILE A 199 -14.51 -10.42 -9.51
C ILE A 199 -14.87 -11.82 -8.99
N ILE A 200 -15.21 -11.96 -7.70
CA ILE A 200 -15.55 -13.27 -7.12
C ILE A 200 -16.95 -13.72 -7.50
N LYS A 201 -17.90 -12.79 -7.71
CA LYS A 201 -19.20 -13.13 -8.30
C LYS A 201 -19.04 -13.71 -9.71
N ASN A 202 -18.13 -13.15 -10.51
CA ASN A 202 -17.85 -13.63 -11.86
C ASN A 202 -17.10 -14.98 -11.86
N LEU A 203 -16.15 -15.19 -10.94
CA LEU A 203 -15.50 -16.49 -10.74
C LEU A 203 -16.49 -17.61 -10.36
N ASN A 204 -17.47 -17.29 -9.51
CA ASN A 204 -18.54 -18.21 -9.14
C ASN A 204 -19.44 -18.55 -10.34
N LEU A 205 -19.64 -17.63 -11.29
CA LEU A 205 -20.38 -17.90 -12.54
C LEU A 205 -19.57 -18.77 -13.51
N TYR A 206 -18.24 -18.58 -13.61
CA TYR A 206 -17.37 -19.38 -14.46
C TYR A 206 -17.20 -20.83 -13.96
N THR A 207 -16.91 -21.02 -12.67
CA THR A 207 -16.81 -22.36 -12.05
C THR A 207 -18.14 -23.14 -12.14
N PHE A 208 -19.27 -22.44 -12.02
CA PHE A 208 -20.60 -23.04 -12.21
C PHE A 208 -20.86 -23.48 -13.67
N ASN A 209 -20.27 -22.79 -14.65
CA ASN A 209 -20.38 -23.14 -16.06
C ASN A 209 -19.41 -24.27 -16.47
N GLU A 210 -18.20 -24.33 -15.90
CA GLU A 210 -17.30 -25.49 -16.08
C GLU A 210 -17.90 -26.77 -15.49
N GLY A 211 -18.53 -26.68 -14.31
CA GLY A 211 -19.28 -27.80 -13.72
C GLY A 211 -20.44 -28.29 -14.60
N LYS A 212 -21.01 -27.46 -15.49
CA LYS A 212 -21.99 -27.92 -16.50
C LYS A 212 -21.33 -28.62 -17.69
N ASN A 213 -20.09 -28.27 -18.04
CA ASN A 213 -19.35 -28.86 -19.15
C ASN A 213 -18.71 -30.21 -18.78
N GLU A 214 -18.16 -30.37 -17.56
CA GLU A 214 -17.70 -31.68 -17.06
C GLU A 214 -18.87 -32.64 -16.83
N ASN A 215 -20.06 -32.12 -16.53
CA ASN A 215 -21.29 -32.90 -16.42
C ASN A 215 -21.77 -33.54 -17.74
N LYS A 216 -21.18 -33.23 -18.90
CA LYS A 216 -21.43 -34.01 -20.13
C LYS A 216 -20.73 -35.37 -20.08
N SER A 217 -19.53 -35.43 -19.51
CA SER A 217 -18.77 -36.67 -19.34
C SER A 217 -19.30 -37.51 -18.17
N ILE A 218 -19.74 -36.85 -17.09
CA ILE A 218 -20.39 -37.52 -15.95
C ILE A 218 -21.81 -37.98 -16.30
N LYS A 219 -22.55 -37.27 -17.17
CA LYS A 219 -23.84 -37.79 -17.71
C LYS A 219 -23.64 -39.07 -18.50
N ASN A 220 -22.60 -39.18 -19.32
CA ASN A 220 -22.30 -40.42 -20.04
C ASN A 220 -21.89 -41.57 -19.11
N LEU A 221 -21.13 -41.30 -18.03
CA LEU A 221 -20.80 -42.31 -17.02
C LEU A 221 -22.00 -42.69 -16.13
N ALA A 222 -22.87 -41.75 -15.79
CA ALA A 222 -24.11 -41.99 -15.06
C ALA A 222 -25.15 -42.74 -15.90
N GLN A 223 -25.13 -42.57 -17.23
CA GLN A 223 -25.97 -43.32 -18.16
C GLN A 223 -25.48 -44.77 -18.33
N VAL A 224 -24.17 -45.03 -18.18
CA VAL A 224 -23.56 -46.36 -18.13
C VAL A 224 -23.71 -47.02 -16.75
N PHE A 225 -23.75 -46.24 -15.66
CA PHE A 225 -23.98 -46.77 -14.31
C PHE A 225 -25.47 -47.07 -14.02
N ASN A 226 -26.40 -46.34 -14.62
CA ASN A 226 -27.86 -46.55 -14.45
C ASN A 226 -28.41 -47.78 -15.18
N THR A 227 -27.66 -48.41 -16.09
CA THR A 227 -28.07 -49.67 -16.73
C THR A 227 -27.68 -50.92 -15.93
N CYS A 228 -26.83 -50.80 -14.90
CA CYS A 228 -26.29 -51.96 -14.16
C CYS A 228 -26.65 -52.03 -12.66
N PHE A 229 -27.27 -51.01 -12.05
CA PHE A 229 -27.71 -51.10 -10.66
C PHE A 229 -29.17 -50.70 -10.48
N THR A 230 -29.96 -51.69 -10.08
CA THR A 230 -31.35 -51.57 -9.70
C THR A 230 -31.50 -50.69 -8.44
N GLY A 231 -32.35 -49.66 -8.52
CA GLY A 231 -33.28 -49.38 -7.41
C GLY A 231 -32.95 -48.30 -6.36
N ARG A 232 -32.07 -47.31 -6.58
CA ARG A 232 -32.06 -46.09 -5.73
C ARG A 232 -31.82 -44.81 -6.53
N LYS A 233 -32.81 -43.90 -6.53
CA LYS A 233 -32.65 -42.51 -6.95
C LYS A 233 -31.71 -41.80 -5.96
N ILE A 234 -30.50 -41.46 -6.37
CA ILE A 234 -29.61 -40.57 -5.62
C ILE A 234 -29.97 -39.13 -6.01
N ASP A 235 -30.29 -38.31 -5.01
CA ASP A 235 -30.66 -36.90 -5.20
C ASP A 235 -29.42 -36.05 -5.55
N LEU A 236 -29.36 -35.59 -6.80
CA LEU A 236 -28.26 -34.81 -7.36
C LEU A 236 -28.24 -33.34 -6.85
N GLN A 237 -29.30 -32.88 -6.20
CA GLN A 237 -29.36 -31.50 -5.67
C GLN A 237 -28.53 -31.33 -4.39
N SER A 238 -28.43 -32.37 -3.56
CA SER A 238 -27.74 -32.31 -2.27
C SER A 238 -26.21 -32.26 -2.41
N ASN A 239 -25.64 -32.96 -3.41
CA ASN A 239 -24.20 -32.95 -3.67
C ASN A 239 -23.70 -31.62 -4.26
N ASN A 240 -24.50 -30.96 -5.11
CA ASN A 240 -24.13 -29.64 -5.65
C ASN A 240 -24.06 -28.56 -4.55
N LEU A 241 -24.92 -28.64 -3.54
CA LEU A 241 -24.91 -27.73 -2.38
C LEU A 241 -23.73 -28.01 -1.42
N TYR A 242 -23.30 -29.28 -1.33
CA TYR A 242 -22.18 -29.70 -0.48
C TYR A 242 -20.81 -29.34 -1.09
N ILE A 243 -20.70 -29.38 -2.42
CA ILE A 243 -19.51 -28.98 -3.18
C ILE A 243 -19.37 -27.44 -3.18
N SER A 244 -20.47 -26.70 -3.37
CA SER A 244 -20.44 -25.23 -3.36
C SER A 244 -20.01 -24.64 -2.01
N LYS A 245 -20.38 -25.27 -0.90
CA LYS A 245 -19.99 -24.82 0.46
C LYS A 245 -18.51 -25.06 0.77
N ASN A 246 -17.94 -26.19 0.37
CA ASN A 246 -16.54 -26.54 0.68
C ASN A 246 -15.51 -25.77 -0.17
N LEU A 247 -15.86 -25.38 -1.41
CA LEU A 247 -15.02 -24.52 -2.24
C LEU A 247 -15.01 -23.05 -1.78
N GLN A 248 -16.05 -22.61 -1.06
CA GLN A 248 -16.21 -21.22 -0.61
C GLN A 248 -15.42 -20.85 0.65
N GLU A 249 -15.02 -21.80 1.50
CA GLU A 249 -14.44 -21.49 2.82
C GLU A 249 -12.90 -21.57 2.89
N ASN A 250 -12.23 -22.40 2.08
CA ASN A 250 -10.80 -22.67 2.28
C ASN A 250 -9.82 -21.71 1.58
N TYR A 251 -10.21 -21.02 0.50
CA TYR A 251 -9.29 -20.19 -0.29
C TYR A 251 -9.12 -18.74 0.20
N PHE A 252 -9.82 -18.35 1.27
CA PHE A 252 -9.92 -16.94 1.65
C PHE A 252 -9.19 -16.56 2.94
N LYS A 253 -8.40 -17.47 3.50
CA LYS A 253 -7.63 -17.15 4.69
C LYS A 253 -6.22 -17.70 4.57
N CYS A 254 -5.26 -16.78 4.48
CA CYS A 254 -3.84 -17.05 4.60
C CYS A 254 -3.48 -17.16 6.08
N LYS A 255 -2.91 -18.27 6.51
CA LYS A 255 -2.35 -18.44 7.87
C LYS A 255 -0.83 -18.49 7.86
N ASN A 256 -0.23 -18.78 6.70
CA ASN A 256 1.21 -18.88 6.54
C ASN A 256 1.62 -18.68 5.07
N PHE A 257 2.85 -18.25 4.83
CA PHE A 257 3.44 -18.11 3.49
C PHE A 257 4.12 -19.38 3.00
N SER A 258 3.60 -20.57 3.35
CA SER A 258 4.13 -21.85 2.88
C SER A 258 3.06 -22.70 2.20
N THR A 259 2.25 -23.45 2.93
CA THR A 259 1.22 -24.35 2.39
C THR A 259 0.07 -23.61 1.73
N ASP A 260 -0.33 -22.47 2.28
CA ASP A 260 -1.59 -21.81 1.90
C ASP A 260 -1.49 -21.07 0.55
N ILE A 261 -0.27 -20.81 0.10
CA ILE A 261 0.03 -20.04 -1.11
C ILE A 261 0.54 -20.89 -2.29
N LYS A 262 0.74 -22.21 -2.09
CA LYS A 262 1.37 -23.10 -3.07
C LYS A 262 0.66 -23.12 -4.42
N ASP A 263 -0.65 -22.98 -4.37
CA ASP A 263 -1.51 -22.99 -5.55
C ASP A 263 -1.55 -21.64 -6.27
N SER A 264 -0.82 -20.63 -5.78
CA SER A 264 -0.76 -19.25 -6.30
C SER A 264 -2.09 -18.48 -6.33
N LYS A 265 -3.21 -19.05 -5.86
CA LYS A 265 -4.52 -18.38 -5.94
C LYS A 265 -4.61 -17.16 -5.03
N ILE A 266 -4.02 -17.26 -3.83
CA ILE A 266 -3.92 -16.12 -2.90
C ILE A 266 -3.14 -14.97 -3.55
N TYR A 267 -2.04 -15.26 -4.24
CA TYR A 267 -1.27 -14.23 -4.94
C TYR A 267 -2.07 -13.56 -6.04
N LEU A 268 -2.80 -14.31 -6.86
CA LEU A 268 -3.61 -13.75 -7.93
C LEU A 268 -4.68 -12.79 -7.39
N ILE A 269 -5.42 -13.21 -6.35
CA ILE A 269 -6.44 -12.36 -5.73
C ILE A 269 -5.81 -11.12 -5.12
N LEU A 270 -4.73 -11.29 -4.37
CA LEU A 270 -4.02 -10.19 -3.72
C LEU A 270 -3.55 -9.15 -4.74
N MET A 271 -2.84 -9.57 -5.80
CA MET A 271 -2.35 -8.67 -6.84
C MET A 271 -3.48 -7.93 -7.55
N LYS A 272 -4.60 -8.61 -7.83
CA LYS A 272 -5.78 -7.98 -8.42
C LYS A 272 -6.43 -6.95 -7.49
N GLN A 273 -6.43 -7.19 -6.17
CA GLN A 273 -6.98 -6.24 -5.19
C GLN A 273 -6.10 -5.02 -4.97
N ILE A 274 -4.78 -5.20 -4.90
CA ILE A 274 -3.86 -4.10 -4.59
C ILE A 274 -3.55 -3.21 -5.80
N ALA A 275 -3.72 -3.73 -7.02
CA ALA A 275 -3.46 -3.01 -8.27
C ALA A 275 -4.47 -3.39 -9.37
N PRO A 276 -5.77 -3.06 -9.19
CA PRO A 276 -6.82 -3.47 -10.13
C PRO A 276 -6.64 -2.90 -11.54
N ASP A 277 -6.00 -1.74 -11.68
CA ASP A 277 -5.76 -1.06 -12.95
C ASP A 277 -4.62 -1.68 -13.76
N LEU A 278 -3.63 -2.27 -13.07
CA LEU A 278 -2.47 -2.90 -13.71
C LEU A 278 -2.72 -4.38 -14.04
N VAL A 279 -3.57 -5.05 -13.25
CA VAL A 279 -3.93 -6.46 -13.47
C VAL A 279 -5.23 -6.54 -14.27
N SER A 280 -5.12 -6.77 -15.57
CA SER A 280 -6.32 -6.95 -16.41
C SER A 280 -7.15 -8.17 -15.99
N ASP A 281 -8.45 -8.12 -16.23
CA ASP A 281 -9.34 -9.25 -15.95
C ASP A 281 -8.98 -10.47 -16.82
N GLU A 282 -8.47 -10.24 -18.04
CA GLU A 282 -7.99 -11.30 -18.94
C GLU A 282 -6.76 -12.02 -18.37
N ASP A 283 -5.75 -11.28 -17.92
CA ASP A 283 -4.54 -11.87 -17.30
C ASP A 283 -4.91 -12.66 -16.05
N PHE A 284 -5.76 -12.09 -15.21
CA PHE A 284 -6.23 -12.74 -13.99
C PHE A 284 -6.97 -14.05 -14.31
N MET A 285 -7.94 -14.02 -15.22
CA MET A 285 -8.71 -15.21 -15.60
C MET A 285 -7.85 -16.27 -16.29
N CYS A 286 -6.89 -15.85 -17.12
CA CYS A 286 -5.94 -16.74 -17.78
C CYS A 286 -5.04 -17.47 -16.77
N ALA A 287 -4.63 -16.80 -15.69
CA ALA A 287 -3.89 -17.42 -14.61
C ALA A 287 -4.78 -18.28 -13.71
N TRP A 288 -5.97 -17.78 -13.34
CA TRP A 288 -6.89 -18.45 -12.43
C TRP A 288 -7.40 -19.80 -12.96
N SER A 289 -7.68 -19.87 -14.26
CA SER A 289 -8.23 -21.06 -14.92
C SER A 289 -7.16 -22.11 -15.26
N GLU A 290 -5.89 -21.85 -14.96
CA GLU A 290 -4.82 -22.79 -15.23
C GLU A 290 -4.90 -23.98 -14.27
N SER A 291 -4.88 -25.21 -14.82
CA SER A 291 -5.01 -26.43 -14.02
C SER A 291 -3.70 -26.84 -13.34
N ASP A 292 -2.57 -26.59 -13.99
CA ASP A 292 -1.24 -26.91 -13.50
C ASP A 292 -0.73 -25.80 -12.56
N ASP A 293 -0.47 -26.16 -11.31
CA ASP A 293 0.01 -25.25 -10.27
C ASP A 293 1.32 -24.54 -10.67
N LEU A 294 2.20 -25.21 -11.42
CA LEU A 294 3.48 -24.63 -11.85
C LEU A 294 3.28 -23.56 -12.90
N LYS A 295 2.46 -23.85 -13.91
CA LYS A 295 2.12 -22.86 -14.93
C LYS A 295 1.33 -21.71 -14.34
N ARG A 296 0.47 -21.98 -13.36
CA ARG A 296 -0.28 -20.95 -12.64
C ARG A 296 0.65 -20.04 -11.85
N ALA A 297 1.65 -20.59 -11.16
CA ALA A 297 2.68 -19.82 -10.48
C ALA A 297 3.53 -18.98 -11.45
N GLU A 298 3.90 -19.52 -12.62
CA GLU A 298 4.59 -18.76 -13.67
C GLU A 298 3.75 -17.57 -14.15
N LYS A 299 2.45 -17.79 -14.44
CA LYS A 299 1.53 -16.71 -14.81
C LYS A 299 1.36 -15.66 -13.69
N ALA A 300 1.29 -16.10 -12.44
CA ALA A 300 1.26 -15.19 -11.30
C ALA A 300 2.53 -14.32 -11.22
N LEU A 301 3.71 -14.88 -11.49
CA LEU A 301 4.96 -14.12 -11.53
C LEU A 301 5.04 -13.15 -12.71
N ILE A 302 4.46 -13.49 -13.87
CA ILE A 302 4.33 -12.56 -15.00
C ILE A 302 3.45 -11.37 -14.61
N ILE A 303 2.36 -11.60 -13.88
CA ILE A 303 1.54 -10.50 -13.34
C ILE A 303 2.36 -9.67 -12.36
N ALA A 304 3.09 -10.30 -11.44
CA ALA A 304 3.95 -9.61 -10.49
C ALA A 304 5.05 -8.77 -11.17
N GLU A 305 5.52 -9.17 -12.35
CA GLU A 305 6.48 -8.42 -13.16
C GLU A 305 5.88 -7.12 -13.69
N LYS A 306 4.60 -7.13 -14.11
CA LYS A 306 3.87 -5.90 -14.49
C LYS A 306 3.72 -4.93 -13.32
N LEU A 307 3.71 -5.44 -12.09
CA LEU A 307 3.70 -4.64 -10.85
C LEU A 307 5.12 -4.25 -10.39
N GLU A 308 6.17 -4.59 -11.15
CA GLU A 308 7.57 -4.41 -10.77
C GLU A 308 7.93 -5.09 -9.43
N CYS A 309 7.23 -6.16 -9.07
CA CYS A 309 7.33 -6.86 -7.80
C CYS A 309 7.90 -8.28 -7.91
N ARG A 310 8.30 -8.74 -9.11
CA ARG A 310 8.90 -10.05 -9.35
C ARG A 310 10.32 -10.12 -8.78
N LYS A 311 10.44 -10.33 -7.46
CA LYS A 311 11.70 -10.50 -6.72
C LYS A 311 11.63 -11.73 -5.81
N PHE A 312 12.80 -12.29 -5.49
CA PHE A 312 13.04 -13.39 -4.54
C PHE A 312 12.52 -14.79 -4.91
N VAL A 313 11.29 -14.91 -5.43
CA VAL A 313 10.64 -16.21 -5.67
C VAL A 313 10.67 -16.61 -7.15
N SER A 314 10.91 -17.90 -7.39
CA SER A 314 10.57 -18.57 -8.65
C SER A 314 9.26 -19.37 -8.52
N ALA A 315 8.69 -19.79 -9.65
CA ALA A 315 7.47 -20.61 -9.66
C ALA A 315 7.64 -21.93 -8.89
N ARG A 316 8.86 -22.49 -8.92
CA ARG A 316 9.20 -23.72 -8.17
C ARG A 316 9.22 -23.46 -6.67
N ASP A 317 9.71 -22.30 -6.23
CA ASP A 317 9.78 -21.94 -4.80
C ASP A 317 8.40 -21.72 -4.20
N ILE A 318 7.46 -21.18 -5.00
CA ILE A 318 6.06 -21.01 -4.61
C ILE A 318 5.41 -22.39 -4.34
N ILE A 319 5.55 -23.34 -5.26
CA ILE A 319 4.95 -24.68 -5.12
C ILE A 319 5.65 -25.50 -4.03
N ALA A 320 6.98 -25.37 -3.93
CA ALA A 320 7.73 -25.94 -2.83
C ALA A 320 7.22 -25.41 -1.47
N GLY A 321 6.75 -24.16 -1.46
CA GLY A 321 6.25 -23.46 -0.29
C GLY A 321 7.39 -22.97 0.59
N ASP A 322 8.46 -22.44 -0.01
CA ASP A 322 9.55 -21.84 0.76
C ASP A 322 9.01 -20.61 1.52
N SER A 323 8.88 -20.74 2.84
CA SER A 323 8.26 -19.71 3.66
C SER A 323 9.03 -18.39 3.66
N ARG A 324 10.35 -18.42 3.46
CA ARG A 324 11.23 -17.25 3.52
C ARG A 324 11.12 -16.45 2.23
N LEU A 325 11.33 -17.10 1.09
CA LEU A 325 11.24 -16.42 -0.21
C LEU A 325 9.84 -15.86 -0.44
N ASN A 326 8.80 -16.64 -0.11
CA ASN A 326 7.42 -16.18 -0.24
C ASN A 326 7.10 -15.01 0.70
N PHE A 327 7.62 -15.01 1.93
CA PHE A 327 7.51 -13.85 2.82
C PHE A 327 8.15 -12.59 2.21
N LEU A 328 9.34 -12.68 1.62
CA LEU A 328 10.01 -11.52 1.01
C LEU A 328 9.26 -11.03 -0.23
N PHE A 329 8.68 -11.94 -1.01
CA PHE A 329 7.82 -11.59 -2.13
C PHE A 329 6.59 -10.82 -1.67
N VAL A 330 5.89 -11.29 -0.63
CA VAL A 330 4.74 -10.58 -0.04
C VAL A 330 5.16 -9.23 0.54
N ALA A 331 6.30 -9.14 1.22
CA ALA A 331 6.82 -7.87 1.73
C ALA A 331 7.13 -6.88 0.59
N THR A 332 7.62 -7.37 -0.54
CA THR A 332 7.85 -6.55 -1.75
C THR A 332 6.54 -5.98 -2.29
N LEU A 333 5.51 -6.83 -2.42
CA LEU A 333 4.16 -6.39 -2.82
C LEU A 333 3.61 -5.35 -1.85
N PHE A 334 3.73 -5.58 -0.54
CA PHE A 334 3.27 -4.65 0.49
C PHE A 334 3.95 -3.28 0.39
N ASN A 335 5.26 -3.26 0.17
CA ASN A 335 6.04 -2.02 0.08
C ASN A 335 5.68 -1.20 -1.16
N LYS A 336 5.48 -1.86 -2.31
CA LYS A 336 5.15 -1.19 -3.58
C LYS A 336 3.66 -0.83 -3.67
N HIS A 337 2.78 -1.74 -3.27
CA HIS A 337 1.33 -1.65 -3.43
C HIS A 337 0.61 -2.06 -2.15
N ILE A 338 0.35 -1.10 -1.26
CA ILE A 338 -0.39 -1.40 -0.02
C ILE A 338 -1.87 -1.68 -0.27
N GLY A 339 -2.47 -1.08 -1.30
CA GLY A 339 -3.90 -1.24 -1.63
C GLY A 339 -4.88 -0.71 -0.58
N ILE A 340 -4.38 -0.02 0.46
CA ILE A 340 -5.21 0.59 1.51
C ILE A 340 -5.32 2.08 1.23
N SER A 341 -6.51 2.50 0.78
CA SER A 341 -6.86 3.91 0.57
C SER A 341 -6.55 4.75 1.80
N ASN A 342 -5.65 5.73 1.68
CA ASN A 342 -5.40 6.72 2.71
C ASN A 342 -6.63 7.64 2.81
N THR A 343 -7.31 7.70 3.97
CA THR A 343 -8.62 8.38 4.10
C THR A 343 -8.58 9.88 3.83
N VAL A 344 -7.39 10.46 3.79
CA VAL A 344 -7.15 11.90 3.54
C VAL A 344 -7.00 12.18 2.04
N GLU A 345 -6.29 11.32 1.29
CA GLU A 345 -6.05 11.51 -0.15
C GLU A 345 -7.28 11.15 -0.99
N ASN A 346 -7.98 10.06 -0.66
CA ASN A 346 -9.15 9.64 -1.44
C ASN A 346 -10.29 10.67 -1.35
N LYS A 347 -10.51 11.30 -0.17
CA LYS A 347 -11.46 12.41 -0.06
C LYS A 347 -11.07 13.61 -0.91
N LYS A 348 -9.76 13.87 -1.06
CA LYS A 348 -9.24 14.98 -1.87
C LYS A 348 -9.42 14.71 -3.36
N ASP A 349 -9.21 13.47 -3.79
CA ASP A 349 -9.35 13.04 -5.18
C ASP A 349 -10.83 12.97 -5.58
N ASP A 350 -11.70 12.38 -4.75
CA ASP A 350 -13.16 12.38 -4.91
C ASP A 350 -13.72 13.82 -5.03
N LEU A 351 -13.25 14.73 -4.15
CA LEU A 351 -13.62 16.14 -4.19
C LEU A 351 -13.09 16.82 -5.46
N SER A 352 -11.92 16.45 -5.96
CA SER A 352 -11.31 17.05 -7.15
C SER A 352 -12.03 16.66 -8.45
N GLU A 353 -12.41 15.38 -8.59
CA GLU A 353 -13.17 14.89 -9.74
C GLU A 353 -14.58 15.49 -9.76
N GLU A 354 -15.22 15.63 -8.60
CA GLU A 354 -16.53 16.25 -8.49
C GLU A 354 -16.48 17.75 -8.85
N ILE A 355 -15.41 18.46 -8.45
CA ILE A 355 -15.16 19.85 -8.85
C ILE A 355 -14.97 19.96 -10.37
N GLU A 356 -14.24 19.04 -11.02
CA GLU A 356 -14.06 19.04 -12.47
C GLU A 356 -15.36 18.75 -13.22
N ARG A 357 -16.18 17.83 -12.72
CA ARG A 357 -17.51 17.55 -13.28
C ARG A 357 -18.39 18.81 -13.27
N TYR A 358 -18.45 19.50 -12.13
CA TYR A 358 -19.22 20.74 -12.00
C TYR A 358 -18.68 21.87 -12.88
N LYS A 359 -17.35 22.00 -13.03
CA LYS A 359 -16.74 22.98 -13.96
C LYS A 359 -17.13 22.70 -15.42
N SER A 360 -17.17 21.43 -15.83
CA SER A 360 -17.58 21.03 -17.18
C SER A 360 -19.05 21.35 -17.45
N GLU A 361 -19.93 21.09 -16.48
CA GLU A 361 -21.35 21.45 -16.57
C GLU A 361 -21.56 22.97 -16.64
N MET A 362 -20.82 23.74 -15.84
CA MET A 362 -20.86 25.21 -15.88
C MET A 362 -20.41 25.76 -17.25
N ASN A 363 -19.36 25.19 -17.85
CA ASN A 363 -18.90 25.61 -19.17
C ASN A 363 -19.94 25.30 -20.27
N LYS A 364 -20.62 24.15 -20.20
CA LYS A 364 -21.71 23.80 -21.12
C LYS A 364 -22.90 24.76 -20.97
N LEU A 365 -23.26 25.10 -19.74
CA LEU A 365 -24.32 26.06 -19.46
C LEU A 365 -23.94 27.45 -19.98
N HIS A 366 -22.70 27.88 -19.77
CA HIS A 366 -22.17 29.16 -20.27
C HIS A 366 -22.20 29.24 -21.81
N SER A 367 -21.86 28.16 -22.51
CA SER A 367 -21.99 28.09 -23.97
C SER A 367 -23.45 28.19 -24.43
N LYS A 368 -24.37 27.52 -23.73
CA LYS A 368 -25.81 27.57 -24.00
C LYS A 368 -26.40 28.97 -23.76
N ILE A 369 -25.92 29.67 -22.74
CA ILE A 369 -26.28 31.07 -22.44
C ILE A 369 -25.80 31.98 -23.56
N ASN A 370 -24.55 31.82 -24.03
CA ASN A 370 -24.02 32.64 -25.10
C ASN A 370 -24.77 32.41 -26.43
N GLU A 371 -25.22 31.19 -26.71
CA GLU A 371 -26.14 30.91 -27.82
C GLU A 371 -27.51 31.60 -27.61
N LEU A 372 -28.13 31.45 -26.44
CA LEU A 372 -29.45 32.01 -26.15
C LEU A 372 -29.46 33.53 -26.01
N ALA A 373 -28.36 34.16 -25.60
CA ALA A 373 -28.19 35.60 -25.56
C ALA A 373 -28.20 36.25 -26.94
N THR A 374 -28.00 35.47 -28.01
CA THR A 374 -28.22 35.94 -29.39
C THR A 374 -29.71 36.00 -29.76
N ASN A 375 -30.57 35.30 -29.01
CA ASN A 375 -32.02 35.19 -29.21
C ASN A 375 -32.81 35.94 -28.11
N ASN A 376 -32.60 37.25 -28.01
CA ASN A 376 -33.47 38.35 -27.58
C ASN A 376 -34.58 38.26 -26.48
N ASP A 377 -34.71 37.20 -25.67
CA ASP A 377 -35.56 37.23 -24.46
C ASP A 377 -34.70 37.16 -23.18
N THR A 378 -34.02 38.26 -22.89
CA THR A 378 -33.00 38.36 -21.84
C THR A 378 -33.54 38.47 -20.42
N THR A 379 -34.80 38.89 -20.21
CA THR A 379 -35.29 39.27 -18.88
C THR A 379 -35.86 38.11 -18.05
N GLU A 380 -36.56 37.15 -18.66
CA GLU A 380 -37.07 35.97 -17.95
C GLU A 380 -35.93 35.00 -17.59
N ILE A 381 -34.93 34.91 -18.47
CA ILE A 381 -33.73 34.11 -18.28
C ILE A 381 -32.88 34.70 -17.13
N GLU A 382 -32.64 36.02 -17.11
CA GLU A 382 -31.92 36.70 -16.01
C GLU A 382 -32.58 36.48 -14.63
N LEU A 383 -33.91 36.43 -14.56
CA LEU A 383 -34.65 36.21 -13.32
C LEU A 383 -34.50 34.78 -12.81
N LYS A 384 -34.60 33.78 -13.69
CA LYS A 384 -34.36 32.37 -13.34
C LYS A 384 -32.89 32.10 -12.97
N TYR A 385 -31.93 32.81 -13.58
CA TYR A 385 -30.52 32.72 -13.20
C TYR A 385 -30.27 33.26 -11.80
N LYS A 386 -30.84 34.41 -11.45
CA LYS A 386 -30.71 34.96 -10.09
C LYS A 386 -31.28 34.03 -9.03
N GLU A 387 -32.46 33.47 -9.28
CA GLU A 387 -33.14 32.55 -8.35
C GLU A 387 -32.33 31.24 -8.18
N MET A 388 -31.78 30.71 -9.26
CA MET A 388 -30.90 29.54 -9.22
C MET A 388 -29.58 29.83 -8.49
N GLU A 389 -28.96 30.98 -8.73
CA GLU A 389 -27.71 31.39 -8.05
C GLU A 389 -27.92 31.55 -6.54
N GLU A 390 -29.06 32.11 -6.13
CA GLU A 390 -29.43 32.30 -4.74
C GLU A 390 -29.70 30.96 -4.03
N ASN A 391 -30.37 30.02 -4.70
CA ASN A 391 -30.54 28.65 -4.21
C ASN A 391 -29.20 27.93 -4.03
N TYR A 392 -28.28 28.05 -4.99
CA TYR A 392 -26.94 27.48 -4.86
C TYR A 392 -26.16 28.09 -3.69
N LYS A 393 -26.21 29.41 -3.50
CA LYS A 393 -25.55 30.07 -2.36
C LYS A 393 -26.11 29.58 -1.02
N ASN A 394 -27.43 29.42 -0.92
CA ASN A 394 -28.08 28.92 0.29
C ASN A 394 -27.71 27.46 0.58
N GLU A 395 -27.66 26.60 -0.44
CA GLU A 395 -27.25 25.20 -0.26
C GLU A 395 -25.79 25.08 0.18
N LEU A 396 -24.92 25.93 -0.36
CA LEU A 396 -23.50 25.97 -0.01
C LEU A 396 -23.28 26.45 1.44
N GLU A 397 -24.04 27.45 1.88
CA GLU A 397 -23.98 27.93 3.27
C GLU A 397 -24.56 26.89 4.25
N ASN A 398 -25.63 26.18 3.88
CA ASN A 398 -26.16 25.08 4.68
C ASN A 398 -25.15 23.93 4.84
N ARG A 399 -24.47 23.53 3.76
CA ARG A 399 -23.40 22.51 3.82
C ARG A 399 -22.23 22.97 4.68
N LYS A 400 -21.85 24.24 4.59
CA LYS A 400 -20.78 24.82 5.43
C LYS A 400 -21.15 24.79 6.91
N VAL A 401 -22.40 25.09 7.27
CA VAL A 401 -22.90 24.95 8.64
C VAL A 401 -22.85 23.49 9.10
N GLN A 402 -23.25 22.55 8.25
CA GLN A 402 -23.20 21.12 8.56
C GLN A 402 -21.77 20.59 8.78
N TYR A 403 -20.81 21.06 7.97
CA TYR A 403 -19.39 20.74 8.15
C TYR A 403 -18.82 21.35 9.43
N ASN A 404 -19.14 22.61 9.73
CA ASN A 404 -18.69 23.25 10.98
C ASN A 404 -19.21 22.49 12.21
N LYS A 405 -20.47 22.05 12.18
CA LYS A 405 -21.03 21.22 13.24
C LYS A 405 -20.29 19.88 13.38
N SER A 406 -19.99 19.21 12.26
CA SER A 406 -19.22 17.96 12.28
C SER A 406 -17.79 18.16 12.82
N ILE A 407 -17.17 19.31 12.55
CA ILE A 407 -15.86 19.68 13.11
C ILE A 407 -15.97 19.90 14.62
N GLU A 408 -17.00 20.60 15.09
CA GLU A 408 -17.23 20.80 16.52
C GLU A 408 -17.48 19.47 17.26
N ASP A 409 -18.24 18.55 16.68
CA ASP A 409 -18.48 17.22 17.24
C ASP A 409 -17.18 16.40 17.33
N LEU A 410 -16.32 16.48 16.30
CA LEU A 410 -14.99 15.86 16.32
C LEU A 410 -14.07 16.49 17.37
N LEU A 411 -14.07 17.81 17.51
CA LEU A 411 -13.29 18.52 18.54
C LEU A 411 -13.77 18.16 19.95
N SER A 412 -15.08 17.99 20.14
CA SER A 412 -15.66 17.51 21.42
C SER A 412 -15.21 16.08 21.73
N SER A 413 -15.28 15.20 20.73
CA SER A 413 -14.82 13.81 20.85
C SER A 413 -13.31 13.73 21.18
N LEU A 414 -12.50 14.58 20.55
CA LEU A 414 -11.07 14.69 20.82
C LEU A 414 -10.78 15.19 22.23
N LYS A 415 -11.59 16.13 22.73
CA LYS A 415 -11.48 16.66 24.10
C LYS A 415 -11.88 15.61 25.14
N GLU A 416 -12.91 14.80 24.85
CA GLU A 416 -13.27 13.64 25.67
C GLU A 416 -12.15 12.60 25.69
N PHE A 417 -11.59 12.26 24.53
CA PHE A 417 -10.43 11.37 24.42
C PHE A 417 -9.24 11.89 25.23
N THR A 418 -8.93 13.19 25.14
CA THR A 418 -7.86 13.83 25.90
C THR A 418 -8.11 13.76 27.42
N ASN A 419 -9.36 13.94 27.85
CA ASN A 419 -9.75 13.80 29.26
C ASN A 419 -9.67 12.35 29.74
N GLN A 420 -10.04 11.39 28.90
CA GLN A 420 -9.90 9.96 29.19
C GLN A 420 -8.43 9.56 29.34
N VAL A 421 -7.56 10.03 28.43
CA VAL A 421 -6.10 9.83 28.52
C VAL A 421 -5.56 10.47 29.79
N ASN A 422 -5.92 11.72 30.11
CA ASN A 422 -5.47 12.40 31.34
C ASN A 422 -5.95 11.70 32.62
N ASN A 423 -7.19 11.21 32.65
CA ASN A 423 -7.73 10.47 33.78
C ASN A 423 -7.08 9.09 33.91
N HIS A 424 -6.70 8.46 32.80
CA HIS A 424 -5.99 7.19 32.77
C HIS A 424 -4.53 7.34 33.21
N VAL A 425 -3.86 8.43 32.84
CA VAL A 425 -2.53 8.80 33.35
C VAL A 425 -2.58 9.03 34.87
N LYS A 426 -3.62 9.72 35.36
CA LYS A 426 -3.84 9.94 36.81
C LYS A 426 -4.15 8.65 37.58
N SER A 427 -4.84 7.69 36.98
CA SER A 427 -5.22 6.43 37.66
C SER A 427 -4.17 5.32 37.52
N SER A 428 -3.32 5.36 36.49
CA SER A 428 -2.26 4.36 36.26
C SER A 428 -0.94 4.71 36.94
N VAL A 429 -0.66 6.00 37.17
CA VAL A 429 0.52 6.46 37.91
C VAL A 429 0.08 6.99 39.27
N GLY A 430 -0.05 6.09 40.24
CA GLY A 430 -0.29 6.41 41.64
C GLY A 430 0.96 6.96 42.34
N ILE A 431 1.53 8.06 41.85
CA ILE A 431 2.70 8.71 42.46
C ILE A 431 2.47 10.22 42.51
N SER A 432 2.51 10.76 43.73
CA SER A 432 2.72 12.18 44.00
C SER A 432 3.98 12.64 43.27
N TYR A 433 3.84 13.70 42.48
CA TYR A 433 4.92 14.41 41.80
C TYR A 433 6.25 14.39 42.58
N ASP A 434 7.22 13.63 42.10
CA ASP A 434 8.62 13.78 42.47
C ASP A 434 9.45 14.11 41.23
N LYS A 435 10.45 14.97 41.41
CA LYS A 435 10.91 15.93 40.39
C LYS A 435 11.83 15.40 39.28
N ASP A 436 12.24 14.15 39.28
CA ASP A 436 13.41 13.72 38.50
C ASP A 436 13.10 12.63 37.47
N GLU A 437 12.59 13.02 36.29
CA GLU A 437 12.73 12.23 35.06
C GLU A 437 12.63 13.17 33.84
N GLU A 438 13.80 13.57 33.36
CA GLU A 438 14.00 14.65 32.37
C GLU A 438 13.73 14.20 30.93
N ASP A 439 13.80 12.89 30.67
CA ASP A 439 13.75 12.32 29.31
C ASP A 439 12.31 12.12 28.80
N SER A 440 11.39 11.78 29.70
CA SER A 440 9.94 11.64 29.41
C SER A 440 9.29 13.00 29.18
N LYS A 441 9.71 14.03 29.92
CA LYS A 441 9.28 15.43 29.72
C LYS A 441 9.79 16.00 28.41
N LYS A 442 11.03 15.68 28.01
CA LYS A 442 11.61 16.16 26.76
C LYS A 442 10.88 15.60 25.54
N LYS A 443 10.57 14.30 25.53
CA LYS A 443 9.78 13.68 24.44
C LYS A 443 8.35 14.22 24.36
N LEU A 444 7.70 14.43 25.50
CA LEU A 444 6.36 15.04 25.51
C LEU A 444 6.40 16.50 25.03
N TRP A 445 7.43 17.25 25.40
CA TRP A 445 7.61 18.64 24.99
C TRP A 445 7.98 18.77 23.51
N GLU A 446 8.74 17.82 22.96
CA GLU A 446 9.01 17.69 21.53
C GLU A 446 7.72 17.42 20.75
N ILE A 447 6.89 16.46 21.19
CA ILE A 447 5.59 16.18 20.56
C ILE A 447 4.65 17.39 20.62
N ILE A 448 4.60 18.09 21.76
CA ILE A 448 3.77 19.29 21.92
C ILE A 448 4.26 20.42 21.00
N ASN A 449 5.57 20.59 20.83
CA ASN A 449 6.10 21.61 19.92
C ASN A 449 5.87 21.27 18.45
N ASP A 450 5.97 20.01 18.06
CA ASP A 450 5.66 19.58 16.70
C ASP A 450 4.19 19.85 16.37
N LEU A 451 3.28 19.54 17.28
CA LEU A 451 1.86 19.85 17.15
C LEU A 451 1.58 21.37 17.11
N LEU A 452 2.30 22.16 17.92
CA LEU A 452 2.17 23.62 17.89
C LEU A 452 2.68 24.22 16.57
N ASN A 453 3.77 23.69 16.02
CA ASN A 453 4.30 24.11 14.72
C ASN A 453 3.34 23.76 13.58
N GLU A 454 2.70 22.60 13.64
CA GLU A 454 1.71 22.18 12.67
C GLU A 454 0.45 23.05 12.73
N ILE A 455 -0.02 23.39 13.93
CA ILE A 455 -1.13 24.35 14.14
C ILE A 455 -0.76 25.74 13.60
N LEU A 456 0.47 26.21 13.83
CA LEU A 456 0.94 27.50 13.33
C LEU A 456 0.98 27.53 11.80
N LYS A 457 1.44 26.44 11.18
CA LYS A 457 1.47 26.26 9.73
C LYS A 457 0.05 26.31 9.14
N LEU A 458 -0.88 25.56 9.72
CA LEU A 458 -2.29 25.55 9.29
C LEU A 458 -2.96 26.92 9.48
N LYS A 459 -2.59 27.66 10.54
CA LYS A 459 -3.09 29.02 10.79
C LYS A 459 -2.59 30.02 9.74
N ASN A 460 -1.31 29.94 9.37
CA ASN A 460 -0.73 30.76 8.29
C ASN A 460 -1.33 30.41 6.93
N GLU A 461 -1.54 29.12 6.63
CA GLU A 461 -2.19 28.66 5.40
C GLU A 461 -3.64 29.18 5.31
N LYS A 462 -4.39 29.16 6.41
CA LYS A 462 -5.73 29.78 6.52
C LYS A 462 -5.69 31.29 6.27
N GLU A 463 -4.68 31.99 6.76
CA GLU A 463 -4.53 33.44 6.56
C GLU A 463 -4.17 33.78 5.11
N THR A 464 -3.30 33.01 4.47
CA THR A 464 -3.03 33.13 3.02
C THR A 464 -4.26 32.85 2.17
N LEU A 465 -5.07 31.85 2.53
CA LEU A 465 -6.34 31.55 1.85
C LEU A 465 -7.36 32.67 2.02
N ASN A 466 -7.47 33.28 3.22
CA ASN A 466 -8.32 34.44 3.45
C ASN A 466 -7.88 35.66 2.65
N ASN A 467 -6.58 35.96 2.59
CA ASN A 467 -6.05 37.04 1.78
C ASN A 467 -6.30 36.81 0.28
N SER A 468 -6.21 35.55 -0.17
CA SER A 468 -6.55 35.18 -1.55
C SER A 468 -8.06 35.22 -1.84
N LEU A 469 -8.91 35.06 -0.83
CA LEU A 469 -10.36 35.22 -0.94
C LEU A 469 -10.75 36.70 -1.00
N ASP A 470 -10.10 37.55 -0.21
CA ASP A 470 -10.37 38.98 -0.23
C ASP A 470 -9.83 39.67 -1.50
N SER A 471 -8.71 39.18 -2.05
CA SER A 471 -8.25 39.59 -3.38
C SER A 471 -9.24 39.15 -4.48
N LYS A 472 -9.83 37.95 -4.37
CA LYS A 472 -10.88 37.48 -5.29
C LYS A 472 -12.16 38.35 -5.20
N LYS A 473 -12.63 38.69 -4.00
CA LYS A 473 -13.76 39.63 -3.82
C LYS A 473 -13.47 41.02 -4.38
N ALA A 474 -12.22 41.49 -4.33
CA ALA A 474 -11.81 42.76 -4.94
C ALA A 474 -11.84 42.70 -6.48
N VAL A 475 -11.43 41.57 -7.05
CA VAL A 475 -11.54 41.30 -8.49
C VAL A 475 -13.00 41.20 -8.92
N ASP A 476 -13.85 40.52 -8.15
CA ASP A 476 -15.29 40.41 -8.43
C ASP A 476 -15.97 41.80 -8.42
N LYS A 477 -15.65 42.67 -7.45
CA LYS A 477 -16.11 44.08 -7.44
C LYS A 477 -15.64 44.89 -8.65
N LEU A 478 -14.41 44.66 -9.12
CA LEU A 478 -13.86 45.32 -10.32
C LEU A 478 -14.58 44.84 -11.59
N ILE A 479 -14.90 43.56 -11.66
CA ILE A 479 -15.68 42.95 -12.75
C ILE A 479 -17.10 43.54 -12.75
N ASP A 480 -17.77 43.60 -11.61
CA ASP A 480 -19.11 44.20 -11.47
C ASP A 480 -19.13 45.67 -11.93
N LYS A 481 -18.11 46.45 -11.55
CA LYS A 481 -17.96 47.84 -12.00
C LYS A 481 -17.77 47.93 -13.51
N LYS A 482 -16.98 47.04 -14.11
CA LYS A 482 -16.74 46.99 -15.57
C LYS A 482 -17.99 46.59 -16.35
N ILE A 483 -18.78 45.68 -15.80
CA ILE A 483 -20.08 45.28 -16.36
C ILE A 483 -21.05 46.47 -16.35
N LEU A 484 -21.12 47.23 -15.26
CA LEU A 484 -21.94 48.45 -15.17
C LEU A 484 -21.52 49.53 -16.19
N GLU A 485 -20.22 49.79 -16.33
CA GLU A 485 -19.68 50.72 -17.33
C GLU A 485 -20.08 50.29 -18.77
N TYR A 486 -19.99 49.00 -19.07
CA TYR A 486 -20.38 48.45 -20.37
C TYR A 486 -21.88 48.61 -20.65
N LEU A 487 -22.74 48.33 -19.66
CA LEU A 487 -24.19 48.47 -19.78
C LEU A 487 -24.62 49.94 -20.01
N GLU A 488 -23.93 50.91 -19.42
CA GLU A 488 -24.17 52.33 -19.69
C GLU A 488 -23.82 52.73 -21.12
N ILE A 489 -22.72 52.20 -21.67
CA ILE A 489 -22.31 52.42 -23.06
C ILE A 489 -23.37 51.87 -24.01
N GLN A 490 -23.88 50.65 -23.76
CA GLN A 490 -24.93 50.04 -24.57
C GLN A 490 -26.23 50.86 -24.55
N LYS A 491 -26.65 51.35 -23.37
CA LYS A 491 -27.82 52.24 -23.24
C LYS A 491 -27.65 53.55 -24.03
N LYS A 492 -26.45 54.13 -24.05
CA LYS A 492 -26.15 55.33 -24.86
C LYS A 492 -26.21 55.04 -26.36
N MET A 493 -25.70 53.90 -26.81
CA MET A 493 -25.76 53.48 -28.22
C MET A 493 -27.21 53.28 -28.68
N GLN A 494 -28.03 52.56 -27.91
CA GLN A 494 -29.46 52.39 -28.22
C GLN A 494 -30.21 53.73 -28.28
N LYS A 495 -29.96 54.65 -27.33
CA LYS A 495 -30.57 56.00 -27.39
C LYS A 495 -30.18 56.77 -28.66
N ASN A 496 -28.93 56.63 -29.11
CA ASN A 496 -28.45 57.27 -30.34
C ASN A 496 -29.05 56.65 -31.60
N GLU A 497 -29.22 55.32 -31.63
CA GLU A 497 -29.91 54.63 -32.73
C GLU A 497 -31.40 55.00 -32.79
N ILE A 498 -32.09 55.09 -31.65
CA ILE A 498 -33.49 55.53 -31.60
C ILE A 498 -33.60 56.98 -32.09
N LYS A 499 -32.67 57.87 -31.71
CA LYS A 499 -32.62 59.24 -32.25
C LYS A 499 -32.41 59.26 -33.76
N LYS A 500 -31.50 58.43 -34.30
CA LYS A 500 -31.28 58.31 -35.75
C LYS A 500 -32.54 57.81 -36.47
N LYS A 501 -33.19 56.77 -35.95
CA LYS A 501 -34.45 56.22 -36.50
C LYS A 501 -35.60 57.23 -36.47
N LYS A 502 -35.76 57.99 -35.38
CA LYS A 502 -36.74 59.09 -35.30
C LYS A 502 -36.47 60.19 -36.33
N LYS A 503 -35.20 60.56 -36.52
CA LYS A 503 -34.81 61.57 -37.52
C LYS A 503 -35.10 61.09 -38.95
N LEU A 504 -34.89 59.79 -39.21
CA LEU A 504 -35.22 59.14 -40.49
C LEU A 504 -36.75 59.08 -40.72
N MET A 505 -37.52 58.76 -39.69
CA MET A 505 -39.00 58.75 -39.76
C MET A 505 -39.58 60.13 -40.06
N CYS A 506 -39.06 61.20 -39.43
CA CYS A 506 -39.49 62.58 -39.73
C CYS A 506 -39.12 63.05 -41.14
N SER A 507 -38.10 62.47 -41.78
CA SER A 507 -37.78 62.78 -43.19
C SER A 507 -38.62 62.02 -44.20
N ILE A 508 -39.22 60.88 -43.81
CA ILE A 508 -40.05 60.04 -44.69
C ILE A 508 -41.52 60.48 -44.64
N PHE A 509 -41.97 61.07 -43.53
CA PHE A 509 -43.29 61.68 -43.38
C PHE A 509 -43.16 63.13 -42.89
N PRO A 510 -42.88 64.09 -43.79
CA PRO A 510 -43.08 65.50 -43.47
C PRO A 510 -44.59 65.76 -43.33
N CYS A 511 -45.00 66.38 -42.23
CA CYS A 511 -46.38 66.83 -42.02
C CYS A 511 -46.86 67.77 -43.14
#